data_AF-A0A6V7JTB6-F1
#
_entry.id   AF-A0A6V7JTB6-F1
#
_cell.length_a   1.000
_cell.length_b   1.000
_cell.length_c   1.000
_cell.angle_alpha   90.00
_cell.angle_beta   90.00
_cell.angle_gamma   90.00
#
_symmetry.space_group_name_H-M   'P 1'
#
loop_
_entity.id
_entity.type
_entity.pdbx_description
1 polymer ?
#
loop_
_entity_poly.entity_id
_entity_poly.type
_entity_poly.pdbx_seq_one_letter_code
_entity_poly.pdbx_strand_id
1 'polypeptide(L)'
;ITAPDIVDEYIPSEIPSTAKSPRLHAIIKANMIHGPCNVRCYDEKKLCSERYPKPFADCTTMDEDDYPNYKRRNLEKYTCENAFTFSNQTVVPHNKTLLLRCNCHMNVVVVQDTGGNEDEGVADHDEIRNYIEAR
;
A
#
# COMPACT_ATOMS: atom_id res chain seq x y z
N ILE A 1 3.22 -16.26 -1.36
CA ILE A 1 2.90 -15.62 -2.67
C ILE A 1 4.07 -14.73 -3.01
N THR A 2 4.95 -15.11 -3.93
CA THR A 2 6.18 -14.34 -4.22
C THR A 2 6.40 -14.06 -5.70
N ALA A 3 5.61 -14.69 -6.59
CA ALA A 3 5.63 -14.36 -8.01
C ALA A 3 4.93 -13.01 -8.25
N PRO A 4 5.56 -12.04 -8.93
CA PRO A 4 5.02 -10.68 -9.10
C PRO A 4 3.61 -10.59 -9.67
N ASP A 5 3.25 -11.47 -10.60
CA ASP A 5 1.93 -11.58 -11.21
C ASP A 5 0.86 -12.00 -10.20
N ILE A 6 1.18 -12.96 -9.32
CA ILE A 6 0.30 -13.37 -8.23
C ILE A 6 0.19 -12.23 -7.21
N VAL A 7 1.28 -11.52 -6.89
CA VAL A 7 1.22 -10.35 -6.00
C VAL A 7 0.29 -9.28 -6.57
N ASP A 8 0.42 -8.96 -7.85
CA ASP A 8 -0.43 -7.98 -8.54
C ASP A 8 -1.92 -8.37 -8.57
N GLU A 9 -2.21 -9.67 -8.62
CA GLU A 9 -3.58 -10.20 -8.62
C GLU A 9 -4.24 -10.00 -7.24
N TYR A 10 -3.54 -10.41 -6.18
CA TYR A 10 -4.10 -10.49 -4.83
C TYR A 10 -3.91 -9.21 -4.00
N ILE A 11 -2.84 -8.45 -4.27
CA ILE A 11 -2.42 -7.26 -3.52
C ILE A 11 -2.10 -6.12 -4.51
N PRO A 12 -3.10 -5.64 -5.28
CA PRO A 12 -2.93 -4.45 -6.11
C PRO A 12 -2.62 -3.18 -5.28
N SER A 13 -1.96 -2.24 -5.94
CA SER A 13 -1.80 -0.85 -5.46
C SER A 13 -2.30 0.16 -6.50
N GLU A 14 -3.39 -0.16 -7.19
CA GLU A 14 -3.94 0.66 -8.28
C GLU A 14 -5.43 0.96 -8.09
N ILE A 15 -5.86 2.12 -8.58
CA ILE A 15 -7.26 2.53 -8.63
C ILE A 15 -7.91 1.85 -9.85
N PRO A 16 -8.94 1.00 -9.67
CA PRO A 16 -9.62 0.37 -10.79
C PRO A 16 -10.47 1.40 -11.54
N SER A 17 -10.68 1.17 -12.83
CA SER A 17 -11.61 1.97 -13.64
C SER A 17 -13.02 1.90 -13.06
N THR A 18 -13.67 3.07 -12.93
CA THR A 18 -15.07 3.19 -12.50
C THR A 18 -16.02 2.38 -13.37
N ALA A 19 -15.73 2.24 -14.67
CA ALA A 19 -16.55 1.45 -15.59
C ALA A 19 -16.49 -0.06 -15.33
N LYS A 20 -15.35 -0.56 -14.81
CA LYS A 20 -15.16 -2.00 -14.55
C LYS A 20 -15.60 -2.38 -13.14
N SER A 21 -15.35 -1.53 -12.16
CA SER A 21 -15.61 -1.86 -10.75
C SER A 21 -15.98 -0.61 -9.96
N PRO A 22 -17.20 -0.07 -10.17
CA PRO A 22 -17.61 1.20 -9.57
C PRO A 22 -17.61 1.17 -8.04
N ARG A 23 -18.05 0.05 -7.43
CA ARG A 23 -18.04 -0.12 -5.97
C ARG A 23 -16.62 -0.14 -5.41
N LEU A 24 -15.72 -0.94 -5.99
CA LEU A 24 -14.33 -1.02 -5.52
C LEU A 24 -13.60 0.31 -5.72
N HIS A 25 -13.84 0.99 -6.85
CA HIS A 25 -13.31 2.34 -7.13
C HIS A 25 -13.70 3.33 -6.02
N ALA A 26 -14.97 3.36 -5.63
CA ALA A 26 -15.45 4.22 -4.55
C ALA A 26 -14.80 3.88 -3.20
N ILE A 27 -14.69 2.60 -2.85
CA ILE A 27 -14.06 2.15 -1.60
C ILE A 27 -12.57 2.52 -1.57
N ILE A 28 -11.84 2.32 -2.66
CA ILE A 28 -10.41 2.66 -2.75
C ILE A 28 -10.22 4.16 -2.60
N LYS A 29 -11.00 4.99 -3.29
CA LYS A 29 -10.91 6.45 -3.15
C LYS A 29 -11.21 6.94 -1.74
N ALA A 30 -12.12 6.27 -1.03
CA ALA A 30 -12.50 6.64 0.32
C ALA A 30 -11.48 6.16 1.38
N ASN A 31 -10.95 4.95 1.22
CA ASN A 31 -10.24 4.27 2.31
C ASN A 31 -8.79 3.94 2.01
N MET A 32 -8.38 3.83 0.74
CA MET A 32 -7.04 3.33 0.35
C MET A 32 -6.13 4.43 -0.21
N ILE A 33 -6.52 5.70 -0.14
CA ILE A 33 -5.65 6.79 -0.59
C ILE A 33 -4.86 7.30 0.61
N HIS A 34 -3.55 7.17 0.54
CA HIS A 34 -2.66 7.80 1.49
C HIS A 34 -2.63 9.31 1.27
N GLY A 35 -2.97 10.06 2.32
CA GLY A 35 -2.79 11.51 2.39
C GLY A 35 -4.09 12.31 2.61
N PRO A 36 -3.97 13.64 2.76
CA PRO A 36 -2.74 14.39 2.95
C PRO A 36 -2.04 14.02 4.26
N CYS A 37 -0.70 13.94 4.25
CA CYS A 37 0.04 13.66 5.48
C CYS A 37 -0.09 14.78 6.49
N ASN A 38 -0.04 14.39 7.75
CA ASN A 38 -0.06 15.28 8.90
C ASN A 38 1.11 14.95 9.84
N VAL A 39 1.19 15.64 10.97
CA VAL A 39 2.26 15.48 11.96
C VAL A 39 2.43 14.04 12.48
N ARG A 40 1.41 13.18 12.39
CA ARG A 40 1.49 11.76 12.75
C ARG A 40 2.05 10.88 11.62
N CYS A 41 1.96 11.32 10.37
CA CYS A 41 2.56 10.65 9.20
C CYS A 41 4.04 11.03 9.02
N TYR A 42 4.43 12.21 9.50
CA TYR A 42 5.76 12.74 9.21
C TYR A 42 6.87 12.12 10.08
N ASP A 43 8.01 11.86 9.45
CA ASP A 43 9.27 11.61 10.14
C ASP A 43 9.87 12.91 10.71
N GLU A 44 11.03 12.80 11.36
CA GLU A 44 11.76 13.95 11.94
C GLU A 44 12.13 15.03 10.90
N LYS A 45 12.22 14.65 9.62
CA LYS A 45 12.54 15.54 8.49
C LYS A 45 11.29 16.13 7.83
N LYS A 46 10.10 15.89 8.39
CA LYS A 46 8.80 16.31 7.82
C LYS A 46 8.48 15.63 6.48
N LEU A 47 9.02 14.43 6.24
CA LEU A 47 8.71 13.59 5.09
C LEU A 47 7.74 12.49 5.52
N CYS A 48 6.96 11.95 4.59
CA CYS A 48 6.08 10.81 4.88
C CYS A 48 6.93 9.61 5.35
N SER A 49 6.66 9.08 6.55
CA SER A 49 7.35 7.92 7.12
C SER A 49 7.26 6.70 6.20
N GLU A 50 6.10 6.52 5.58
CA GLU A 50 5.79 5.44 4.62
C GLU A 50 6.29 5.74 3.19
N ARG A 51 6.99 6.86 2.98
CA ARG A 51 7.59 7.28 1.70
C ARG A 51 6.58 7.45 0.56
N TYR A 52 5.37 7.94 0.86
CA TYR A 52 4.41 8.34 -0.16
C TYR A 52 4.67 9.78 -0.67
N PRO A 53 4.37 10.08 -1.95
CA PRO A 53 3.91 9.15 -3.00
C PRO A 53 5.01 8.16 -3.44
N LYS A 54 4.65 6.88 -3.59
CA LYS A 54 5.56 5.84 -4.11
C LYS A 54 5.88 6.10 -5.59
N PRO A 55 7.03 5.66 -6.11
CA PRO A 55 7.32 5.77 -7.55
C PRO A 55 6.29 5.00 -8.39
N PHE A 56 6.11 5.42 -9.64
CA PHE A 56 5.38 4.61 -10.61
C PHE A 56 6.22 3.38 -10.98
N ALA A 57 5.54 2.27 -11.21
CA ALA A 57 6.15 1.00 -11.63
C ALA A 57 5.16 0.24 -12.52
N ASP A 58 5.62 -0.29 -13.65
CA ASP A 58 4.78 -1.02 -14.59
C ASP A 58 4.56 -2.49 -14.20
N CYS A 59 5.41 -3.02 -13.33
CA CYS A 59 5.33 -4.36 -12.75
C CYS A 59 5.76 -4.34 -11.28
N THR A 60 5.33 -5.36 -10.53
CA THR A 60 5.86 -5.60 -9.19
C THR A 60 7.28 -6.17 -9.28
N THR A 61 8.19 -5.68 -8.44
CA THR A 61 9.52 -6.30 -8.24
C THR A 61 9.69 -6.67 -6.77
N MET A 62 10.37 -7.79 -6.51
CA MET A 62 10.77 -8.17 -5.16
C MET A 62 12.16 -7.58 -4.95
N ASP A 63 12.31 -6.63 -4.04
CA ASP A 63 13.61 -6.06 -3.71
C ASP A 63 14.38 -6.96 -2.72
N GLU A 64 15.66 -6.69 -2.50
CA GLU A 64 16.49 -7.38 -1.50
C GLU A 64 16.06 -7.03 -0.06
N ASP A 65 15.37 -5.90 0.13
CA ASP A 65 14.88 -5.38 1.42
C ASP A 65 13.56 -6.02 1.91
N ASP A 66 13.33 -7.30 1.59
CA ASP A 66 12.17 -8.12 2.02
C ASP A 66 10.76 -7.63 1.60
N TYR A 67 10.59 -6.41 1.09
CA TYR A 67 9.30 -5.85 0.67
C TYR A 67 9.18 -5.72 -0.87
N PRO A 68 8.02 -6.07 -1.45
CA PRO A 68 7.78 -5.85 -2.87
C PRO A 68 7.58 -4.36 -3.20
N ASN A 69 8.25 -3.91 -4.26
CA ASN A 69 7.91 -2.68 -4.95
C ASN A 69 6.69 -2.95 -5.85
N TYR A 70 5.50 -2.67 -5.33
CA TYR A 70 4.23 -2.95 -6.02
C TYR A 70 4.07 -2.16 -7.33
N LYS A 71 3.45 -2.81 -8.31
CA LYS A 71 2.97 -2.18 -9.54
C LYS A 71 2.05 -1.00 -9.24
N ARG A 72 2.40 0.15 -9.82
CA ARG A 72 1.66 1.43 -9.76
C ARG A 72 1.80 2.11 -11.12
N ARG A 73 0.94 1.83 -12.09
CA ARG A 73 1.05 2.45 -13.42
C ARG A 73 0.65 3.92 -13.40
N ASN A 74 1.29 4.72 -14.25
CA ASN A 74 0.93 6.11 -14.46
C ASN A 74 -0.32 6.21 -15.36
N LEU A 75 -1.49 6.15 -14.73
CA LEU A 75 -2.80 6.24 -15.38
C LEU A 75 -3.44 7.60 -15.12
N GLU A 76 -4.58 7.62 -14.45
CA GLU A 76 -5.33 8.83 -14.13
C GLU A 76 -4.83 9.48 -12.83
N LYS A 77 -5.02 10.80 -12.75
CA LYS A 77 -4.89 11.58 -11.52
C LYS A 77 -6.27 12.09 -11.12
N TYR A 78 -6.52 12.12 -9.83
CA TYR A 78 -7.78 12.57 -9.25
C TYR A 78 -7.51 13.74 -8.31
N THR A 79 -8.41 14.72 -8.29
CA THR A 79 -8.33 15.87 -7.39
C THR A 79 -9.59 15.92 -6.54
N CYS A 80 -9.41 15.99 -5.23
CA CYS A 80 -10.45 16.17 -4.24
C CYS A 80 -10.87 17.65 -4.14
N GLU A 81 -12.02 17.92 -3.53
CA GLU A 81 -12.53 19.28 -3.30
C GLU A 81 -11.57 20.16 -2.48
N ASN A 82 -10.80 19.56 -1.58
CA ASN A 82 -9.76 20.22 -0.79
C ASN A 82 -8.45 20.46 -1.56
N ALA A 83 -8.49 20.40 -2.89
CA ALA A 83 -7.35 20.50 -3.80
C ALA A 83 -6.25 19.43 -3.63
N PHE A 84 -6.47 18.41 -2.79
CA PHE A 84 -5.55 17.28 -2.70
C PHE A 84 -5.62 16.44 -3.97
N THR A 85 -4.47 16.20 -4.60
CA THR A 85 -4.37 15.40 -5.81
C THR A 85 -3.71 14.06 -5.51
N PHE A 86 -4.27 12.99 -6.06
CA PHE A 86 -3.83 11.62 -5.80
C PHE A 86 -3.87 10.77 -7.07
N SER A 87 -3.12 9.67 -7.04
CA SER A 87 -2.96 8.74 -8.18
C SER A 87 -2.62 7.35 -7.65
N ASN A 88 -2.27 6.40 -8.53
CA ASN A 88 -1.75 5.09 -8.11
C ASN A 88 -0.51 5.20 -7.20
N GLN A 89 0.23 6.31 -7.22
CA GLN A 89 1.38 6.53 -6.33
C GLN A 89 0.99 6.65 -4.85
N THR A 90 -0.25 6.99 -4.56
CA THR A 90 -0.75 7.20 -3.19
C THR A 90 -1.66 6.08 -2.70
N VAL A 91 -1.92 5.06 -3.53
CA VAL A 91 -2.78 3.93 -3.13
C VAL A 91 -2.05 3.05 -2.13
N VAL A 92 -2.70 2.67 -1.04
CA VAL A 92 -2.21 1.68 -0.09
C VAL A 92 -2.46 0.27 -0.65
N PRO A 93 -1.46 -0.64 -0.62
CA PRO A 93 -1.62 -2.02 -1.07
C PRO A 93 -2.76 -2.73 -0.32
N HIS A 94 -3.62 -3.44 -1.04
CA HIS A 94 -4.85 -3.97 -0.46
C HIS A 94 -5.33 -5.24 -1.15
N ASN A 95 -6.15 -6.03 -0.45
CA ASN A 95 -6.87 -7.13 -1.06
C ASN A 95 -8.28 -6.72 -1.48
N LYS A 96 -8.62 -6.88 -2.76
CA LYS A 96 -9.92 -6.45 -3.33
C LYS A 96 -11.11 -7.11 -2.62
N THR A 97 -11.02 -8.41 -2.34
CA THR A 97 -12.08 -9.20 -1.71
C THR A 97 -12.32 -8.73 -0.29
N LEU A 98 -11.25 -8.50 0.48
CA LEU A 98 -11.36 -8.00 1.85
C LEU A 98 -11.93 -6.57 1.88
N LEU A 99 -11.50 -5.68 0.97
CA LEU A 99 -12.07 -4.33 0.87
C LEU A 99 -13.56 -4.33 0.57
N LEU A 100 -14.01 -5.16 -0.37
CA LEU A 100 -15.43 -5.26 -0.71
C LEU A 100 -16.29 -5.74 0.47
N ARG A 101 -15.70 -6.52 1.38
CA ARG A 101 -16.38 -7.04 2.56
C ARG A 101 -16.34 -6.07 3.74
N CYS A 102 -15.17 -5.50 4.05
CA CYS A 102 -14.94 -4.72 5.26
C CYS A 102 -15.20 -3.22 5.05
N ASN A 103 -15.03 -2.71 3.83
CA ASN A 103 -15.17 -1.29 3.50
C ASN A 103 -14.42 -0.36 4.49
N CYS A 104 -13.17 -0.70 4.81
CA CYS A 104 -12.36 0.02 5.78
C CYS A 104 -10.93 0.24 5.28
N HIS A 105 -10.16 1.07 5.98
CA HIS A 105 -8.72 1.19 5.74
C HIS A 105 -8.00 -0.12 6.10
N MET A 106 -7.13 -0.61 5.23
CA MET A 106 -6.27 -1.77 5.48
C MET A 106 -5.01 -1.68 4.62
N ASN A 107 -3.91 -2.21 5.14
CA ASN A 107 -2.67 -2.40 4.39
C ASN A 107 -2.38 -3.90 4.36
N VAL A 108 -2.23 -4.48 3.18
CA VAL A 108 -1.88 -5.90 3.02
C VAL A 108 -0.50 -5.98 2.41
N VAL A 109 0.41 -6.67 3.09
CA VAL A 109 1.79 -6.85 2.63
C VAL A 109 2.09 -8.32 2.38
N VAL A 110 2.94 -8.59 1.40
CA VAL A 110 3.58 -9.89 1.25
C VAL A 110 4.78 -9.92 2.19
N VAL A 111 4.91 -11.00 2.95
CA VAL A 111 6.10 -11.31 3.73
C VAL A 111 6.84 -12.45 3.02
N GLN A 112 8.14 -12.29 2.79
CA GLN A 112 8.98 -13.39 2.31
C GLN A 112 9.41 -14.22 3.53
N ASP A 113 9.27 -15.55 3.43
CA ASP A 113 9.83 -16.46 4.43
C ASP A 113 11.32 -16.62 4.12
N THR A 114 12.15 -15.77 4.70
CA THR A 114 13.59 -15.98 4.77
C THR A 114 13.81 -17.09 5.78
N GLY A 115 13.81 -18.35 5.32
CA GLY A 115 14.08 -19.51 6.18
C GLY A 115 15.32 -19.23 7.04
N GLY A 116 15.10 -18.97 8.33
CA GLY A 116 16.13 -18.43 9.21
C GLY A 116 17.29 -19.41 9.34
N ASN A 117 18.52 -18.92 9.16
CA ASN A 117 19.62 -19.46 9.92
C ASN A 117 19.38 -19.02 11.37
N GLU A 118 19.23 -19.99 12.28
CA GLU A 118 18.83 -19.80 13.69
C GLU A 118 19.79 -18.93 14.53
N ASP A 119 20.82 -18.32 13.94
CA ASP A 119 21.93 -17.67 14.67
C ASP A 119 22.00 -16.14 14.53
N GLU A 120 21.18 -15.49 13.69
CA GLU A 120 21.11 -14.02 13.67
C GLU A 120 19.79 -13.55 14.28
N GLY A 121 19.91 -12.88 15.43
CA GLY A 121 18.77 -12.35 16.19
C GLY A 121 17.86 -11.51 15.29
N VAL A 122 16.73 -12.10 14.91
CA VAL A 122 15.67 -11.43 14.17
C VAL A 122 15.18 -10.29 15.04
N ALA A 123 15.40 -9.05 14.60
CA ALA A 123 14.67 -7.92 15.16
C ALA A 123 13.20 -8.16 14.82
N ASP A 124 12.42 -8.59 15.82
CA ASP A 124 10.98 -8.77 15.74
C ASP A 124 10.34 -7.39 15.47
N HIS A 125 10.29 -7.01 14.20
CA HIS A 125 9.62 -5.82 13.74
C HIS A 125 8.13 -6.14 13.57
N ASP A 126 7.46 -6.37 14.70
CA ASP A 126 6.02 -6.65 14.77
C ASP A 126 5.24 -5.37 14.41
N GLU A 127 5.12 -5.11 13.11
CA GLU A 127 4.39 -3.97 12.55
C GLU A 127 2.93 -3.93 13.02
N ILE A 128 2.34 -5.10 13.31
CA ILE A 128 0.96 -5.21 13.78
C ILE A 128 0.86 -4.67 15.21
N ARG A 129 1.78 -5.07 16.10
CA ARG A 129 1.85 -4.50 17.46
C ARG A 129 2.12 -3.00 17.41
N ASN A 130 3.09 -2.56 16.61
CA ASN A 130 3.41 -1.14 16.49
C ASN A 130 2.23 -0.30 15.99
N TYR A 131 1.43 -0.84 15.05
CA TYR A 131 0.21 -0.19 14.59
C TYR A 131 -0.88 -0.11 15.67
N ILE A 132 -1.02 -1.14 16.51
CA ILE A 132 -1.97 -1.16 17.63
C ILE A 132 -1.55 -0.17 18.72
N GLU A 133 -0.26 -0.07 19.03
CA GLU A 133 0.29 0.79 20.08
C GLU A 133 0.33 2.28 19.70
N ALA A 134 0.37 2.60 18.40
CA ALA A 134 0.36 3.99 17.91
C ALA A 134 -1.04 4.66 17.90
N ARG A 135 -2.07 3.97 18.38
CA ARG A 135 -3.46 4.42 18.39
C ARG A 135 -3.90 4.94 19.75
#